data_AF-A0A7Y8JDK4-F1
#
_entry.id   AF-A0A7Y8JDK4-F1
#
_cell.length_a   1.000
_cell.length_b   1.000
_cell.length_c   1.000
_cell.angle_alpha   90.00
_cell.angle_beta   90.00
_cell.angle_gamma   90.00
#
_symmetry.space_group_name_H-M   'P 1'
#
loop_
_entity.id
_entity.type
_entity.pdbx_description
1 polymer ?
#
loop_
_entity_poly.entity_id
_entity_poly.type
_entity_poly.pdbx_seq_one_letter_code
_entity_poly.pdbx_strand_id
1 'polypeptide(L)'
;MATINTPAMRWALAQPLAERLTAAAQAPVASLRLRAYLAAKRGIDLLLASTLLVLTAPVLAVAALAVKCTSRGPVLFRQHRAGLNGRPFVMYKLRTMRAGAEQQREALEPLNDLPEGPCFKLRRDPRVTWVGRLLRRTSIDELPQLLNVLKGDMSLVGPR
;
A
#
# COMPACT_ATOMS: atom_id res chain seq x y z
N MET A 1 -17.38 56.25 -46.19
CA MET A 1 -17.56 55.38 -45.01
C MET A 1 -16.35 54.45 -44.92
N ALA A 2 -15.44 54.70 -43.97
CA ALA A 2 -14.29 53.83 -43.71
C ALA A 2 -14.21 53.57 -42.21
N THR A 3 -14.25 52.28 -41.86
CA THR A 3 -14.41 51.72 -40.52
C THR A 3 -13.07 51.76 -39.77
N ILE A 4 -13.06 52.35 -38.58
CA ILE A 4 -11.88 52.39 -37.69
C ILE A 4 -11.86 51.08 -36.90
N ASN A 5 -11.04 50.12 -37.35
CA ASN A 5 -10.69 48.90 -36.64
C ASN A 5 -9.23 49.02 -36.18
N THR A 6 -8.99 49.61 -35.01
CA THR A 6 -7.62 49.75 -34.47
C THR A 6 -7.30 48.63 -33.46
N PRO A 7 -6.21 47.88 -33.65
CA PRO A 7 -5.88 46.63 -32.92
C PRO A 7 -5.31 46.84 -31.51
N ALA A 8 -5.43 48.03 -30.93
CA ALA A 8 -4.77 48.42 -29.69
C ALA A 8 -5.49 47.94 -28.41
N MET A 9 -6.49 47.06 -28.50
CA MET A 9 -7.21 46.51 -27.34
C MET A 9 -7.32 44.98 -27.42
N ARG A 10 -6.34 44.34 -28.08
CA ARG A 10 -6.21 42.87 -28.15
C ARG A 10 -4.95 42.34 -27.45
N TRP A 11 -4.01 43.19 -27.06
CA TRP A 11 -2.73 42.78 -26.48
C TRP A 11 -2.77 42.51 -24.96
N ALA A 12 -3.85 42.85 -24.26
CA ALA A 12 -4.00 42.51 -22.84
C ALA A 12 -4.41 41.03 -22.59
N LEU A 13 -4.75 40.27 -23.64
CA LEU A 13 -5.23 38.88 -23.53
C LEU A 13 -4.28 37.83 -24.12
N ALA A 14 -3.09 38.24 -24.59
CA ALA A 14 -2.13 37.32 -25.18
C ALA A 14 -0.74 37.55 -24.59
N GLN A 15 -0.59 37.31 -23.29
CA GLN A 15 0.75 36.94 -22.81
C GLN A 15 1.14 35.63 -23.50
N PRO A 16 2.30 35.55 -24.19
CA PRO A 16 2.70 34.35 -24.89
C PRO A 16 2.78 33.19 -23.87
N LEU A 17 2.20 32.04 -24.21
CA LEU A 17 2.25 30.82 -23.41
C LEU A 17 3.68 30.52 -22.90
N ALA A 18 4.69 30.91 -23.69
CA ALA A 18 6.10 30.83 -23.34
C ALA A 18 6.47 31.53 -22.00
N GLU A 19 5.90 32.69 -21.69
CA GLU A 19 6.18 33.43 -20.43
C GLU A 19 5.54 32.76 -19.20
N ARG A 20 4.38 32.11 -19.37
CA ARG A 20 3.75 31.30 -18.31
C ARG A 20 4.51 29.99 -18.07
N LEU A 21 5.08 29.41 -19.12
CA LEU A 21 5.87 28.19 -19.04
C LEU A 21 7.25 28.43 -18.40
N THR A 22 7.89 29.58 -18.63
CA THR A 22 9.14 29.93 -17.95
C THR A 22 8.94 30.24 -16.45
N ALA A 23 7.81 30.86 -16.07
CA ALA A 23 7.46 31.07 -14.66
C ALA A 23 7.15 29.75 -13.90
N ALA A 24 6.49 28.79 -14.55
CA ALA A 24 6.25 27.45 -14.00
C ALA A 24 7.52 26.57 -13.96
N ALA A 25 8.46 26.79 -14.89
CA ALA A 25 9.73 26.07 -14.96
C ALA A 25 10.71 26.45 -13.84
N GLN A 26 10.47 27.55 -13.12
CA GLN A 26 11.29 28.04 -12.02
C GLN A 26 10.63 27.82 -10.65
N ALA A 27 10.17 26.60 -10.35
CA ALA A 27 9.68 26.24 -9.01
C ALA A 27 10.70 25.41 -8.18
N PRO A 28 11.89 25.93 -7.81
CA PRO A 28 12.85 25.21 -6.97
C PRO A 28 12.39 25.10 -5.50
N VAL A 29 11.40 25.89 -5.08
CA VAL A 29 10.94 25.94 -3.68
C VAL A 29 9.87 24.88 -3.36
N ALA A 30 9.03 24.52 -4.34
CA ALA A 30 8.04 23.45 -4.19
C ALA A 30 8.73 22.08 -4.03
N SER A 31 9.89 21.88 -4.67
CA SER A 31 10.66 20.64 -4.59
C SER A 31 11.35 20.47 -3.23
N LEU A 32 11.90 21.53 -2.63
CA LEU A 32 12.57 21.45 -1.33
C LEU A 32 11.60 21.15 -0.19
N ARG A 33 10.44 21.83 -0.15
CA ARG A 33 9.39 21.56 0.84
C ARG A 33 8.83 20.15 0.72
N LEU A 34 8.60 19.68 -0.52
CA LEU A 34 8.16 18.32 -0.77
C LEU A 34 9.22 17.29 -0.33
N ARG A 35 10.50 17.51 -0.66
CA ARG A 35 11.59 16.62 -0.24
C ARG A 35 11.76 16.59 1.27
N ALA A 36 11.67 17.74 1.94
CA ALA A 36 11.70 17.83 3.39
C ALA A 36 10.51 17.10 4.03
N TYR A 37 9.30 17.26 3.49
CA TYR A 37 8.11 16.53 3.91
C TYR A 37 8.29 15.01 3.74
N LEU A 38 8.76 14.55 2.58
CA LEU A 38 8.97 13.12 2.33
C LEU A 38 10.07 12.53 3.22
N ALA A 39 11.13 13.28 3.49
CA ALA A 39 12.19 12.88 4.40
C ALA A 39 11.68 12.79 5.85
N ALA A 40 10.95 13.79 6.32
CA ALA A 40 10.33 13.79 7.65
C ALA A 40 9.34 12.64 7.78
N LYS A 41 8.48 12.46 6.77
CA LYS A 41 7.54 11.34 6.70
C LYS A 41 8.26 10.00 6.77
N ARG A 42 9.35 9.83 6.01
CA ARG A 42 10.16 8.61 6.05
C ARG A 42 10.78 8.38 7.42
N GLY A 43 11.28 9.43 8.07
CA GLY A 43 11.82 9.36 9.43
C GLY A 43 10.76 8.90 10.45
N ILE A 44 9.55 9.46 10.38
CA ILE A 44 8.42 9.06 11.22
C ILE A 44 8.04 7.61 10.96
N ASP A 45 7.93 7.20 9.69
CA ASP A 45 7.60 5.82 9.32
C ASP A 45 8.62 4.83 9.89
N LEU A 46 9.92 5.14 9.81
CA LEU A 46 10.98 4.29 10.36
C LEU A 46 10.96 4.23 11.89
N LEU A 47 10.77 5.37 12.56
CA LEU A 47 10.74 5.45 14.02
C LEU A 47 9.55 4.67 14.58
N LEU A 48 8.35 4.92 14.05
CA LEU A 48 7.13 4.24 14.50
C LEU A 48 7.15 2.76 14.14
N ALA A 49 7.58 2.38 12.93
CA ALA A 49 7.62 0.97 12.54
C ALA A 49 8.64 0.17 13.37
N SER A 50 9.82 0.74 13.64
CA SER A 50 10.82 0.10 14.49
C SER A 50 10.31 -0.06 15.93
N THR A 51 9.70 0.99 16.49
CA THR A 51 9.13 0.97 17.83
C THR A 51 8.03 -0.09 17.94
N LEU A 52 7.07 -0.08 17.02
CA LEU A 52 5.99 -1.07 16.99
C LEU A 52 6.51 -2.49 16.80
N LEU A 53 7.53 -2.70 15.97
CA LEU A 53 8.10 -4.02 15.74
C LEU A 53 8.73 -4.58 17.01
N VAL A 54 9.46 -3.75 17.77
CA VAL A 54 10.05 -4.16 19.07
C VAL A 54 8.96 -4.45 20.09
N LEU A 55 7.98 -3.56 20.24
CA LEU A 55 6.89 -3.75 21.21
C LEU A 55 6.01 -4.95 20.90
N THR A 56 5.80 -5.25 19.61
CA THR A 56 4.97 -6.38 19.16
C THR A 56 5.77 -7.66 18.91
N ALA A 57 7.10 -7.65 19.04
CA ALA A 57 7.96 -8.82 18.89
C ALA A 57 7.51 -10.05 19.73
N PRO A 58 7.18 -9.92 21.03
CA PRO A 58 6.71 -11.07 21.80
C PRO A 58 5.37 -11.63 21.26
N VAL A 59 4.46 -10.75 20.85
CA VAL A 59 3.17 -11.15 20.25
C VAL A 59 3.41 -11.87 18.92
N LEU A 60 4.30 -11.35 18.07
CA LEU A 60 4.70 -11.98 16.82
C LEU A 60 5.33 -13.36 17.04
N ALA A 61 6.16 -13.53 18.08
CA ALA A 61 6.77 -14.82 18.40
C ALA A 61 5.72 -15.87 18.80
N VAL A 62 4.78 -15.51 19.68
CA VAL A 62 3.68 -16.40 20.09
C VAL A 62 2.77 -16.73 18.90
N ALA A 63 2.40 -15.73 18.11
CA ALA A 63 1.59 -15.92 16.91
C ALA A 63 2.29 -16.82 15.88
N ALA A 64 3.60 -16.63 15.68
CA ALA A 64 4.42 -17.46 14.79
C ALA A 64 4.43 -18.93 15.23
N LEU A 65 4.58 -19.18 16.54
CA LEU A 65 4.53 -20.52 17.09
C LEU A 65 3.13 -21.15 16.91
N ALA A 66 2.07 -20.41 17.21
CA ALA A 66 0.69 -20.89 17.03
C ALA A 66 0.39 -21.27 15.57
N VAL A 67 0.86 -20.48 14.61
CA VAL A 67 0.77 -20.78 13.17
C VAL A 67 1.53 -22.06 12.82
N LYS A 68 2.74 -22.24 13.38
CA LYS A 68 3.59 -23.41 13.13
C LYS A 68 2.98 -24.70 13.70
N CYS A 69 2.39 -24.63 14.88
CA CYS A 69 1.72 -25.77 15.52
C CYS A 69 0.42 -26.17 14.83
N THR A 70 -0.30 -25.23 14.22
CA THR A 70 -1.62 -25.48 13.62
C THR A 70 -1.54 -25.97 12.16
N SER A 71 -0.44 -25.68 11.45
CA SER A 71 -0.27 -26.10 10.05
C SER A 71 1.20 -26.29 9.69
N ARG A 72 1.54 -27.35 8.96
CA ARG A 72 2.89 -27.58 8.42
C ARG A 72 3.25 -26.51 7.37
N GLY A 73 4.50 -26.05 7.35
CA GLY A 73 5.02 -25.10 6.37
C GLY A 73 5.61 -23.81 6.96
N PRO A 74 5.87 -22.77 6.14
CA PRO A 74 6.45 -21.50 6.58
C PRO A 74 5.44 -20.65 7.38
N VAL A 75 5.93 -19.89 8.35
CA VAL A 75 5.11 -18.99 9.17
C VAL A 75 4.69 -17.75 8.38
N LEU A 76 5.62 -17.17 7.62
CA LEU A 76 5.36 -15.97 6.82
C LEU A 76 4.74 -16.34 5.48
N PHE A 77 3.63 -15.70 5.17
CA PHE A 77 3.03 -15.65 3.84
C PHE A 77 3.54 -14.42 3.10
N ARG A 78 3.76 -14.58 1.78
CA ARG A 78 4.29 -13.56 0.88
C ARG A 78 3.26 -13.27 -0.19
N GLN A 79 2.74 -12.06 -0.23
CA GLN A 79 1.76 -11.62 -1.23
C GLN A 79 2.36 -10.55 -2.13
N HIS A 80 2.30 -10.72 -3.45
CA HIS A 80 2.69 -9.66 -4.39
C HIS A 80 1.60 -8.59 -4.46
N ARG A 81 2.01 -7.32 -4.37
CA ARG A 81 1.13 -6.14 -4.45
C ARG A 81 1.78 -5.05 -5.30
N ALA A 82 0.97 -4.21 -5.93
CA ALA A 82 1.45 -3.00 -6.60
C ALA A 82 1.79 -1.95 -5.53
N GLY A 83 3.00 -1.40 -5.59
CA GLY A 83 3.48 -0.32 -4.73
C GLY A 83 3.58 1.01 -5.46
N LEU A 84 4.50 1.87 -5.02
CA LEU A 84 4.71 3.19 -5.59
C LEU A 84 4.98 3.12 -7.11
N ASN A 85 4.24 3.91 -7.88
CA ASN A 85 4.30 3.93 -9.36
C ASN A 85 4.08 2.56 -10.00
N GLY A 86 3.27 1.70 -9.38
CA GLY A 86 2.93 0.37 -9.89
C GLY A 86 4.05 -0.68 -9.74
N ARG A 87 5.18 -0.32 -9.10
CA ARG A 87 6.29 -1.26 -8.89
C ARG A 87 5.84 -2.36 -7.93
N PRO A 88 5.90 -3.65 -8.33
CA PRO A 88 5.46 -4.73 -7.47
C PRO A 88 6.40 -4.88 -6.27
N PHE A 89 5.84 -5.16 -5.09
CA PHE A 89 6.59 -5.51 -3.89
C PHE A 89 5.96 -6.73 -3.20
N VAL A 90 6.74 -7.36 -2.31
CA VAL A 90 6.30 -8.52 -1.54
C VAL A 90 5.81 -8.07 -0.18
N MET A 91 4.50 -8.08 0.04
CA MET A 91 3.87 -7.83 1.33
C MET A 91 3.99 -9.06 2.23
N TYR A 92 4.52 -8.87 3.45
CA TYR A 92 4.64 -9.93 4.44
C TYR A 92 3.42 -9.99 5.35
N LYS A 93 2.91 -11.20 5.60
CA LYS A 93 1.88 -11.48 6.60
C LYS A 93 2.17 -12.76 7.36
N LEU A 94 1.57 -12.97 8.52
CA LEU A 94 1.51 -14.31 9.10
C LEU A 94 0.56 -15.18 8.28
N ARG A 95 0.92 -16.44 8.09
CA ARG A 95 0.10 -17.37 7.35
C ARG A 95 -1.13 -17.75 8.17
N THR A 96 -2.31 -17.43 7.65
CA THR A 96 -3.60 -17.74 8.29
C THR A 96 -4.31 -18.95 7.66
N MET A 97 -3.90 -19.35 6.47
CA MET A 97 -4.46 -20.47 5.70
C MET A 97 -3.57 -21.72 5.76
N ARG A 98 -4.15 -22.89 5.53
CA ARG A 98 -3.39 -24.14 5.42
C ARG A 98 -2.41 -24.08 4.24
N ALA A 99 -1.29 -24.80 4.33
CA ALA A 99 -0.42 -25.00 3.16
C ALA A 99 -1.21 -25.64 2.01
N GLY A 100 -0.99 -25.15 0.78
CA GLY A 100 -1.75 -25.61 -0.40
C GLY A 100 -3.14 -24.98 -0.56
N ALA A 101 -3.53 -24.03 0.29
CA ALA A 101 -4.84 -23.36 0.18
C ALA A 101 -5.12 -22.72 -1.20
N GLU A 102 -4.10 -22.31 -1.94
CA GLU A 102 -4.27 -21.74 -3.28
C GLU A 102 -4.85 -22.78 -4.26
N GLN A 103 -4.48 -24.06 -4.14
CA GLN A 103 -4.97 -25.15 -5.00
C GLN A 103 -6.47 -25.41 -4.81
N GLN A 104 -7.00 -25.06 -3.64
CA GLN A 104 -8.43 -25.20 -3.33
C GLN A 104 -9.25 -24.00 -3.83
N ARG A 105 -8.61 -22.97 -4.39
CA ARG A 105 -9.30 -21.75 -4.81
C ARG A 105 -10.29 -22.00 -5.93
N GLU A 106 -9.87 -22.66 -7.00
CA GLU A 106 -10.73 -22.95 -8.16
C GLU A 106 -11.97 -23.76 -7.77
N ALA A 107 -11.80 -24.76 -6.90
CA ALA A 107 -12.90 -25.57 -6.39
C ALA A 107 -13.89 -24.78 -5.51
N LEU A 108 -13.46 -23.67 -4.91
CA LEU A 108 -14.28 -22.80 -4.07
C LEU A 108 -14.83 -21.58 -4.80
N GLU A 109 -14.46 -21.36 -6.06
CA GLU A 109 -14.95 -20.25 -6.89
C GLU A 109 -16.49 -20.20 -6.97
N PRO A 110 -17.22 -21.32 -7.10
CA PRO A 110 -18.69 -21.31 -7.09
C PRO A 110 -19.32 -20.82 -5.78
N LEU A 111 -18.55 -20.81 -4.69
CA LEU A 111 -18.99 -20.36 -3.37
C LEU A 111 -18.61 -18.90 -3.09
N ASN A 112 -17.92 -18.22 -4.01
CA ASN A 112 -17.46 -16.84 -3.83
C ASN A 112 -18.65 -15.92 -3.52
N ASP A 113 -18.58 -15.18 -2.41
CA ASP A 113 -19.64 -14.23 -2.02
C ASP A 113 -19.65 -12.99 -2.94
N LEU A 114 -18.57 -12.76 -3.71
CA LEU A 114 -18.41 -11.65 -4.65
C LEU A 114 -18.00 -12.18 -6.03
N PRO A 115 -18.89 -12.88 -6.76
CA PRO A 115 -18.55 -13.55 -8.02
C PRO A 115 -18.08 -12.57 -9.11
N GLU A 116 -18.60 -11.34 -9.14
CA GLU A 116 -18.20 -10.30 -10.09
C GLU A 116 -17.22 -9.28 -9.49
N GLY A 117 -16.78 -9.50 -8.25
CA GLY A 117 -15.92 -8.58 -7.53
C GLY A 117 -14.44 -8.73 -7.92
N PRO A 118 -13.61 -7.70 -7.74
CA PRO A 118 -12.17 -7.76 -8.03
C PRO A 118 -11.40 -8.68 -7.07
N CYS A 119 -12.07 -9.31 -6.10
CA CYS A 119 -11.44 -10.16 -5.09
C CYS A 119 -12.31 -11.36 -4.73
N PHE A 120 -11.66 -12.53 -4.61
CA PHE A 120 -12.27 -13.73 -4.06
C PHE A 120 -12.49 -13.54 -2.56
N LYS A 121 -13.74 -13.63 -2.10
CA LYS A 121 -14.08 -13.48 -0.68
C LYS A 121 -15.13 -14.51 -0.28
N LEU A 122 -14.82 -15.27 0.77
CA LEU A 122 -15.72 -16.25 1.35
C LEU A 122 -15.85 -15.98 2.86
N ARG A 123 -17.08 -15.74 3.34
CA ARG A 123 -17.39 -15.44 4.76
C ARG A 123 -16.92 -16.54 5.70
N ARG A 124 -17.01 -17.80 5.25
CA ARG A 124 -16.57 -18.99 5.98
C ARG A 124 -15.60 -19.79 5.13
N ASP A 125 -14.43 -19.22 4.88
CA ASP A 125 -13.39 -19.88 4.09
C ASP A 125 -12.81 -21.12 4.83
N PRO A 126 -13.03 -22.35 4.32
CA PRO A 126 -12.57 -23.58 4.96
C PRO A 126 -11.04 -23.72 4.95
N ARG A 127 -10.35 -22.93 4.12
CA ARG A 127 -8.88 -22.93 4.01
C ARG A 127 -8.23 -22.21 5.19
N VAL A 128 -8.97 -21.36 5.89
CA VAL A 128 -8.46 -20.57 7.02
C VAL A 128 -8.45 -21.43 8.29
N THR A 129 -7.30 -21.49 8.97
CA THR A 129 -7.16 -22.21 10.23
C THR A 129 -7.92 -21.51 11.36
N TRP A 130 -8.21 -22.21 12.46
CA TRP A 130 -8.86 -21.57 13.61
C TRP A 130 -7.99 -20.46 14.22
N VAL A 131 -6.67 -20.67 14.34
CA VAL A 131 -5.70 -19.63 14.71
C VAL A 131 -5.72 -18.50 13.68
N GLY A 132 -5.71 -18.84 12.38
CA GLY A 132 -5.77 -17.86 11.31
C GLY A 132 -7.02 -16.96 11.36
N ARG A 133 -8.17 -17.49 11.78
CA ARG A 133 -9.39 -16.69 12.01
C ARG A 133 -9.20 -15.68 13.14
N LEU A 134 -8.55 -16.08 14.23
CA LEU A 134 -8.23 -15.17 15.33
C LEU A 134 -7.25 -14.08 14.86
N LEU A 135 -6.15 -14.46 14.22
CA LEU A 135 -5.14 -13.52 13.72
C LEU A 135 -5.76 -12.45 12.82
N ARG A 136 -6.60 -12.85 11.85
CA ARG A 136 -7.33 -11.91 10.96
C ARG A 136 -8.28 -10.98 11.69
N ARG A 137 -8.98 -11.46 12.73
CA ARG A 137 -9.89 -10.62 13.52
C ARG A 137 -9.15 -9.56 14.32
N THR A 138 -7.96 -9.90 14.79
CA THR A 138 -7.09 -9.01 15.59
C THR A 138 -6.09 -8.21 14.75
N SER A 139 -6.05 -8.44 13.43
CA SER A 139 -5.03 -7.89 12.50
C SER A 139 -3.58 -8.21 12.85
N ILE A 140 -3.34 -9.19 13.74
CA ILE A 140 -1.99 -9.62 14.13
C ILE A 140 -1.24 -10.23 12.94
N ASP A 141 -1.96 -10.82 11.98
CA ASP A 141 -1.35 -11.35 10.76
C ASP A 141 -0.69 -10.29 9.89
N GLU A 142 -1.02 -9.01 10.08
CA GLU A 142 -0.47 -7.91 9.30
C GLU A 142 0.76 -7.24 9.94
N LEU A 143 1.08 -7.56 11.20
CA LEU A 143 2.25 -7.02 11.89
C LEU A 143 3.58 -7.22 11.14
N PRO A 144 3.82 -8.35 10.40
CA PRO A 144 5.03 -8.49 9.59
C PRO A 144 5.19 -7.42 8.49
N GLN A 145 4.13 -6.69 8.10
CA GLN A 145 4.21 -5.57 7.15
C GLN A 145 5.06 -4.42 7.69
N LEU A 146 5.30 -4.32 8.99
CA LEU A 146 6.25 -3.36 9.55
C LEU A 146 7.66 -3.55 8.95
N LEU A 147 8.04 -4.77 8.58
CA LEU A 147 9.29 -5.04 7.86
C LEU A 147 9.30 -4.42 6.47
N ASN A 148 8.14 -4.36 5.77
CA ASN A 148 8.02 -3.67 4.49
C ASN A 148 8.19 -2.16 4.64
N VAL A 149 7.69 -1.60 5.75
CA VAL A 149 7.93 -0.18 6.07
C VAL A 149 9.42 0.06 6.28
N LEU A 150 10.11 -0.76 7.07
CA LEU A 150 11.56 -0.62 7.27
C LEU A 150 12.34 -0.72 5.95
N LYS A 151 11.96 -1.64 5.05
CA LYS A 151 12.55 -1.78 3.71
C LYS A 151 12.29 -0.61 2.77
N GLY A 152 11.23 0.16 3.02
CA GLY A 152 10.81 1.26 2.13
C GLY A 152 9.86 0.83 1.03
N ASP A 153 9.36 -0.41 1.07
CA ASP A 153 8.33 -0.90 0.16
C ASP A 153 6.97 -0.25 0.47
N MET A 154 6.74 0.09 1.74
CA MET A 154 5.50 0.64 2.28
C MET A 154 5.74 1.82 3.21
N SER A 155 4.66 2.53 3.49
CA SER A 155 4.56 3.59 4.50
C SER A 155 3.48 3.19 5.50
N LEU A 156 3.59 3.61 6.77
CA LEU A 156 2.55 3.31 7.78
C LEU A 156 1.21 3.95 7.43
N VAL A 157 1.26 5.13 6.79
CA VAL A 157 0.09 5.86 6.31
C VAL A 157 0.23 6.09 4.81
N GLY A 158 -0.63 5.46 4.03
CA GLY A 158 -0.63 5.56 2.57
C GLY A 158 -1.87 4.91 1.94
N PRO A 159 -2.03 5.02 0.61
CA PRO A 159 -3.10 4.35 -0.14
C PRO A 159 -3.04 2.84 0.04
N ARG A 160 -4.22 2.20 0.06
CA ARG A 160 -4.37 0.74 0.16
C ARG A 160 -4.44 0.05 -1.20
#